data_AF-A0A6N7PK76-F1
#
_entry.id   AF-A0A6N7PK76-F1
#
_cell.length_a   1.000
_cell.length_b   1.000
_cell.length_c   1.000
_cell.angle_alpha   90.00
_cell.angle_beta   90.00
_cell.angle_gamma   90.00
#
_symmetry.space_group_name_H-M   'P 1'
#
loop_
_entity.id
_entity.type
_entity.pdbx_description
1 polymer ?
#
loop_
_entity_poly.entity_id
_entity_poly.type
_entity_poly.pdbx_seq_one_letter_code
_entity_poly.pdbx_strand_id
1 'polypeptide(L)'
;MRAIGAPGSRFRTFQGATPALLSMLLSFGAGSCSTPPDEGPSRASEAALGEAKEAKAGGKKTKALRVERSVIVTDLPTLDRFSLKRVLDFIAETSGDPGLDAAKLYQRVWDTNNTKAGGFVPDGQHCDDQKDASGKPVLNGFPLDCPRQEGALADLSKHDPFKSGPNGDPYSPIAIANRFDLAPPDGQTCGEYRIVFAKGSQASPVETAGNRLGRNRNFMIFEAVLPNPEPKKGLAGCAKVVEFWAKLSEIDSPKKRAEKLGAFFFEGIGDFPAAFEFDHFTGEVDPQTGAQRSGRVRTNQFMADTEAGGLGQPWQLREYNLARACSSKGKKGKKACKAQVAMVPTQLTPDSSLFDDKNTSPRALLFRDPNYAGSFISQIPALAQDDINRLNMNNLGREFYGGQSTSQPARQPGGPPVENDTNYTFVFDSTGPFAARIRAKLKAIGSELSPTEIVRRGMTQGCGGCHQLNGSTAGTFGGDPSGNKIGDGLVWPDLAEGPALPSGVRPRAFTHISDALLVPLESGVTCDTTCTAEPRSCSCAWAISQALSEFFVPFRRDEIADYLKSLPARDDDDDDDDDDDDDDDDDDDDDDDDDDDWGKGKGKGRGKGKDD
;
A
#
# COMPACT_ATOMS: atom_id res chain seq x y z
N MET A 1 32.92 33.61 -46.01
CA MET A 1 34.38 33.52 -46.24
C MET A 1 35.08 33.34 -44.90
N ARG A 2 36.16 32.53 -44.87
CA ARG A 2 37.12 32.34 -43.76
C ARG A 2 36.55 31.80 -42.44
N ALA A 3 37.46 31.24 -41.63
CA ALA A 3 37.24 30.44 -40.42
C ALA A 3 38.34 30.77 -39.38
N ILE A 4 38.69 29.82 -38.50
CA ILE A 4 39.72 29.87 -37.43
C ILE A 4 39.18 30.51 -36.12
N GLY A 5 39.39 29.93 -34.93
CA GLY A 5 40.06 28.66 -34.61
C GLY A 5 40.13 28.39 -33.09
N ALA A 6 40.85 27.33 -32.68
CA ALA A 6 40.97 26.89 -31.29
C ALA A 6 42.42 26.59 -30.87
N PRO A 7 42.75 26.78 -29.59
CA PRO A 7 43.70 25.91 -28.87
C PRO A 7 43.20 25.53 -27.44
N GLY A 8 43.76 24.57 -26.71
CA GLY A 8 44.78 23.57 -27.09
C GLY A 8 45.72 23.15 -25.94
N SER A 9 45.57 21.92 -25.42
CA SER A 9 46.48 21.21 -24.47
C SER A 9 46.55 21.77 -23.02
N ARG A 10 47.04 21.05 -21.98
CA ARG A 10 47.94 19.87 -21.92
C ARG A 10 47.56 18.83 -20.86
N PHE A 11 47.90 17.57 -21.13
CA PHE A 11 48.11 16.50 -20.14
C PHE A 11 49.49 16.65 -19.44
N ARG A 12 49.63 16.05 -18.26
CA ARG A 12 50.92 15.52 -17.75
C ARG A 12 50.70 14.19 -17.05
N THR A 13 51.29 13.13 -17.60
CA THR A 13 51.51 11.85 -16.93
C THR A 13 52.84 11.88 -16.16
N PHE A 14 52.96 11.04 -15.13
CA PHE A 14 54.24 10.59 -14.60
C PHE A 14 54.11 9.11 -14.18
N GLN A 15 55.12 8.30 -14.49
CA GLN A 15 55.20 6.89 -14.11
C GLN A 15 56.40 6.68 -13.18
N GLY A 16 56.23 5.79 -12.20
CA GLY A 16 57.26 4.88 -11.68
C GLY A 16 58.44 5.47 -10.91
N ALA A 17 58.59 5.05 -9.64
CA ALA A 17 59.78 4.33 -9.17
C ALA A 17 59.62 3.81 -7.72
N THR A 18 59.60 2.49 -7.55
CA THR A 18 60.09 1.81 -6.33
C THR A 18 61.52 1.35 -6.61
N PRO A 19 62.43 1.32 -5.61
CA PRO A 19 62.56 0.08 -4.82
C PRO A 19 63.05 0.25 -3.36
N ALA A 20 62.96 -0.85 -2.60
CA ALA A 20 63.87 -1.27 -1.52
C ALA A 20 63.99 -0.44 -0.22
N LEU A 21 64.48 -0.96 0.92
CA LEU A 21 64.38 -2.30 1.57
C LEU A 21 65.10 -2.18 2.94
N LEU A 22 64.45 -2.42 4.08
CA LEU A 22 65.16 -2.80 5.32
C LEU A 22 64.24 -3.53 6.31
N SER A 23 64.82 -4.35 7.19
CA SER A 23 64.14 -5.44 7.89
C SER A 23 64.29 -5.40 9.41
N MET A 24 63.30 -5.94 10.14
CA MET A 24 63.45 -6.75 11.36
C MET A 24 62.23 -7.71 11.44
N LEU A 25 62.41 -9.04 11.33
CA LEU A 25 62.77 -10.01 12.39
C LEU A 25 61.65 -10.16 13.45
N LEU A 26 60.81 -11.22 13.40
CA LEU A 26 60.99 -12.63 13.88
C LEU A 26 60.75 -12.78 15.40
N SER A 27 60.10 -13.83 15.95
CA SER A 27 59.56 -15.12 15.45
C SER A 27 58.20 -15.44 16.12
N PHE A 28 57.41 -16.51 15.91
CA PHE A 28 57.48 -17.82 15.19
C PHE A 28 56.16 -18.00 14.35
N GLY A 29 55.68 -19.13 13.76
CA GLY A 29 56.01 -20.57 13.79
C GLY A 29 55.18 -21.35 14.84
N ALA A 30 54.49 -22.48 14.57
CA ALA A 30 54.27 -23.31 13.35
C ALA A 30 52.75 -23.70 13.29
N GLY A 31 52.10 -24.19 12.21
CA GLY A 31 52.42 -25.29 11.27
C GLY A 31 51.84 -26.64 11.77
N SER A 32 51.35 -27.60 10.97
CA SER A 32 50.95 -27.69 9.55
C SER A 32 50.25 -29.05 9.31
N CYS A 33 49.33 -29.15 8.33
CA CYS A 33 48.72 -30.34 7.69
C CYS A 33 48.88 -31.78 8.27
N SER A 34 47.76 -32.50 8.44
CA SER A 34 47.52 -33.88 7.89
C SER A 34 46.06 -34.36 8.10
N THR A 35 45.58 -35.30 7.28
CA THR A 35 44.24 -35.93 7.29
C THR A 35 44.33 -37.37 6.72
N PRO A 36 43.25 -38.19 6.74
CA PRO A 36 42.36 -38.61 7.83
C PRO A 36 42.55 -40.13 8.12
N PRO A 37 41.64 -40.91 8.78
CA PRO A 37 40.29 -41.27 8.29
C PRO A 37 39.18 -41.28 9.38
N ASP A 38 38.00 -41.82 9.02
CA ASP A 38 36.84 -42.31 9.81
C ASP A 38 36.85 -42.14 11.35
N GLU A 39 35.79 -41.67 12.03
CA GLU A 39 34.35 -41.94 11.85
C GLU A 39 33.46 -40.69 12.11
N GLY A 40 32.21 -40.70 11.67
CA GLY A 40 31.30 -39.54 11.72
C GLY A 40 30.25 -39.56 12.86
N PRO A 41 29.96 -38.42 13.52
CA PRO A 41 28.83 -38.31 14.44
C PRO A 41 27.50 -38.10 13.69
N SER A 42 26.48 -38.83 14.09
CA SER A 42 25.11 -38.75 13.55
C SER A 42 24.30 -37.57 14.09
N ARG A 43 23.11 -37.36 13.51
CA ARG A 43 22.00 -36.54 14.03
C ARG A 43 21.89 -36.54 15.56
N ALA A 44 21.71 -35.35 16.14
CA ALA A 44 20.71 -35.08 17.16
C ALA A 44 19.60 -34.26 16.45
N SER A 45 18.33 -34.64 16.39
CA SER A 45 17.36 -34.88 17.48
C SER A 45 17.09 -33.59 18.26
N GLU A 46 15.89 -33.01 18.28
CA GLU A 46 14.59 -33.58 18.68
C GLU A 46 14.63 -34.31 20.04
N ALA A 47 13.51 -34.25 20.77
CA ALA A 47 13.35 -34.78 22.13
C ALA A 47 14.26 -34.16 23.21
N ALA A 48 14.02 -32.89 23.52
CA ALA A 48 14.37 -32.28 24.81
C ALA A 48 13.12 -31.65 25.49
N LEU A 49 11.99 -32.37 25.47
CA LEU A 49 10.84 -32.09 26.34
C LEU A 49 11.20 -32.43 27.78
N GLY A 50 11.98 -31.56 28.43
CA GLY A 50 12.04 -31.51 29.89
C GLY A 50 10.73 -30.95 30.42
N GLU A 51 10.20 -31.55 31.49
CA GLU A 51 9.01 -31.03 32.19
C GLU A 51 9.36 -29.70 32.87
N ALA A 52 9.24 -28.61 32.11
CA ALA A 52 9.10 -27.27 32.67
C ALA A 52 7.82 -27.29 33.51
N LYS A 53 7.99 -27.32 34.84
CA LYS A 53 6.88 -27.17 35.79
C LYS A 53 6.05 -25.96 35.37
N GLU A 54 4.73 -26.12 35.35
CA GLU A 54 3.81 -25.00 35.16
C GLU A 54 3.99 -23.98 36.29
N ALA A 55 4.86 -22.99 36.05
CA ALA A 55 4.67 -21.68 36.63
C ALA A 55 3.30 -21.21 36.12
N LYS A 56 2.31 -21.12 37.03
CA LYS A 56 1.00 -20.56 36.72
C LYS A 56 1.15 -19.08 36.39
N ALA A 57 1.52 -18.78 35.15
CA ALA A 57 1.35 -17.45 34.60
C ALA A 57 -0.13 -17.11 34.70
N GLY A 58 -0.47 -16.06 35.45
CA GLY A 58 -1.81 -15.49 35.55
C GLY A 58 -2.19 -14.76 34.27
N GLY A 59 -2.09 -15.44 33.12
CA GLY A 59 -2.34 -14.86 31.80
C GLY A 59 -3.78 -14.37 31.70
N LYS A 60 -3.97 -13.05 31.84
CA LYS A 60 -5.22 -12.32 31.62
C LYS A 60 -5.82 -12.84 30.32
N LYS A 61 -7.05 -13.39 30.37
CA LYS A 61 -7.71 -13.98 29.20
C LYS A 61 -8.07 -12.87 28.20
N THR A 62 -7.13 -12.53 27.33
CA THR A 62 -7.36 -11.65 26.19
C THR A 62 -8.50 -12.22 25.36
N LYS A 63 -9.57 -11.43 25.17
CA LYS A 63 -10.71 -11.85 24.34
C LYS A 63 -10.21 -12.08 22.92
N ALA A 64 -10.76 -13.10 22.26
CA ALA A 64 -10.29 -13.50 20.92
C ALA A 64 -10.40 -12.33 19.92
N LEU A 65 -9.30 -12.03 19.23
CA LEU A 65 -9.20 -10.88 18.32
C LEU A 65 -10.19 -11.03 17.14
N ARG A 66 -11.18 -10.14 17.09
CA ARG A 66 -12.19 -10.07 16.03
C ARG A 66 -11.60 -9.38 14.80
N VAL A 67 -11.26 -10.18 13.81
CA VAL A 67 -10.64 -9.78 12.52
C VAL A 67 -11.33 -8.57 11.91
N GLU A 68 -12.66 -8.62 11.86
CA GLU A 68 -13.55 -7.63 11.24
C GLU A 68 -13.63 -6.28 12.00
N ARG A 69 -12.97 -6.18 13.15
CA ARG A 69 -12.90 -4.97 13.99
C ARG A 69 -11.47 -4.48 14.24
N SER A 70 -10.53 -5.42 14.40
CA SER A 70 -9.14 -5.15 14.84
C SER A 70 -8.07 -5.33 13.77
N VAL A 71 -8.39 -5.96 12.63
CA VAL A 71 -7.45 -6.24 11.54
C VAL A 71 -7.89 -5.58 10.23
N ILE A 72 -9.16 -5.79 9.84
CA ILE A 72 -9.72 -5.19 8.63
C ILE A 72 -11.22 -4.88 8.79
N VAL A 73 -11.54 -3.60 8.85
CA VAL A 73 -12.90 -3.09 9.05
C VAL A 73 -13.53 -2.80 7.70
N THR A 74 -14.67 -3.42 7.41
CA THR A 74 -15.40 -3.32 6.13
C THR A 74 -16.87 -2.93 6.30
N ASP A 75 -17.35 -2.76 7.53
CA ASP A 75 -18.75 -2.46 7.82
C ASP A 75 -19.14 -1.02 7.47
N LEU A 76 -20.25 -0.86 6.74
CA LEU A 76 -20.72 0.45 6.26
C LEU A 76 -20.98 1.45 7.42
N PRO A 77 -21.57 1.05 8.56
CA PRO A 77 -21.85 1.99 9.65
C PRO A 77 -20.58 2.54 10.31
N THR A 78 -19.48 1.78 10.39
CA THR A 78 -18.18 2.33 10.83
C THR A 78 -17.49 3.15 9.73
N LEU A 79 -17.53 2.71 8.47
CA LEU A 79 -16.81 3.36 7.37
C LEU A 79 -17.36 4.75 7.01
N ASP A 80 -18.65 5.03 7.20
CA ASP A 80 -19.30 6.30 6.86
C ASP A 80 -18.59 7.58 7.38
N ARG A 81 -17.91 7.51 8.53
CA ARG A 81 -17.20 8.66 9.12
C ARG A 81 -15.87 9.04 8.44
N PHE A 82 -15.43 8.27 7.45
CA PHE A 82 -14.12 8.37 6.80
C PHE A 82 -14.25 8.77 5.34
N SER A 83 -14.98 9.85 5.03
CA SER A 83 -15.13 10.33 3.65
C SER A 83 -13.79 10.76 3.03
N LEU A 84 -13.65 10.63 1.70
CA LEU A 84 -12.42 11.01 1.01
C LEU A 84 -12.07 12.48 1.23
N LYS A 85 -13.07 13.36 1.31
CA LYS A 85 -12.88 14.78 1.60
C LYS A 85 -12.20 14.98 2.96
N ARG A 86 -12.68 14.31 4.02
CA ARG A 86 -12.10 14.41 5.38
C ARG A 86 -10.63 13.98 5.40
N VAL A 87 -10.31 12.85 4.75
CA VAL A 87 -8.93 12.35 4.65
C VAL A 87 -8.02 13.35 3.93
N LEU A 88 -8.46 13.85 2.77
CA LEU A 88 -7.66 14.78 1.97
C LEU A 88 -7.58 16.19 2.58
N ASP A 89 -8.61 16.67 3.27
CA ASP A 89 -8.58 17.94 3.99
C ASP A 89 -7.57 17.87 5.15
N PHE A 90 -7.58 16.80 5.94
CA PHE A 90 -6.65 16.62 7.07
C PHE A 90 -5.19 16.50 6.62
N ILE A 91 -4.94 15.77 5.53
CA ILE A 91 -3.61 15.70 4.90
C ILE A 91 -3.21 17.08 4.35
N ALA A 92 -4.14 17.87 3.81
CA ALA A 92 -3.86 19.22 3.36
C ALA A 92 -3.57 20.19 4.53
N GLU A 93 -4.30 20.09 5.64
CA GLU A 93 -4.10 20.90 6.84
C GLU A 93 -2.74 20.62 7.50
N THR A 94 -2.43 19.34 7.73
CA THR A 94 -1.13 18.90 8.29
C THR A 94 0.05 19.12 7.32
N SER A 95 -0.23 19.38 6.04
CA SER A 95 0.79 19.90 5.10
C SER A 95 1.27 21.30 5.46
N GLY A 96 0.49 22.11 6.20
CA GLY A 96 0.84 23.49 6.54
C GLY A 96 1.00 24.43 5.33
N ASP A 97 0.63 24.00 4.12
CA ASP A 97 0.51 24.85 2.93
C ASP A 97 -0.90 25.43 2.86
N PRO A 98 -1.13 26.72 3.21
CA PRO A 98 -2.45 27.33 3.16
C PRO A 98 -2.99 27.50 1.72
N GLY A 99 -2.20 27.11 0.71
CA GLY A 99 -2.65 26.98 -0.67
C GLY A 99 -3.26 25.62 -1.01
N LEU A 100 -3.10 24.58 -0.17
CA LEU A 100 -3.61 23.23 -0.41
C LEU A 100 -4.97 23.02 0.28
N ASP A 101 -5.81 22.17 -0.33
CA ASP A 101 -7.09 21.67 0.17
C ASP A 101 -7.36 20.29 -0.45
N ALA A 102 -8.44 19.61 -0.04
CA ALA A 102 -8.77 18.29 -0.57
C ALA A 102 -8.94 18.25 -2.10
N ALA A 103 -9.51 19.31 -2.69
CA ALA A 103 -9.76 19.39 -4.12
C ALA A 103 -8.45 19.45 -4.91
N LYS A 104 -7.54 20.36 -4.52
CA LYS A 104 -6.21 20.48 -5.13
C LYS A 104 -5.35 19.24 -4.90
N LEU A 105 -5.45 18.59 -3.74
CA LEU A 105 -4.69 17.37 -3.45
C LEU A 105 -5.15 16.21 -4.35
N TYR A 106 -6.47 16.01 -4.48
CA TYR A 106 -7.05 15.05 -5.42
C TYR A 106 -6.68 15.34 -6.88
N GLN A 107 -6.80 16.60 -7.32
CA GLN A 107 -6.39 17.02 -8.66
C GLN A 107 -4.93 16.70 -8.92
N ARG A 108 -4.02 17.05 -7.98
CA ARG A 108 -2.58 16.77 -8.12
C ARG A 108 -2.26 15.28 -8.26
N VAL A 109 -3.02 14.37 -7.63
CA VAL A 109 -2.83 12.92 -7.82
C VAL A 109 -3.21 12.53 -9.25
N TRP A 110 -4.40 12.91 -9.72
CA TRP A 110 -4.88 12.44 -11.03
C TRP A 110 -4.20 13.13 -12.21
N ASP A 111 -3.84 14.41 -12.08
CA ASP A 111 -3.21 15.19 -13.15
C ASP A 111 -1.81 14.67 -13.53
N THR A 112 -1.17 13.91 -12.62
CA THR A 112 0.04 13.14 -12.95
C THR A 112 -0.13 12.15 -14.11
N ASN A 113 -1.36 11.82 -14.48
CA ASN A 113 -1.69 10.95 -15.61
C ASN A 113 -1.93 11.71 -16.92
N ASN A 114 -1.96 13.06 -16.89
CA ASN A 114 -2.03 13.90 -18.08
C ASN A 114 -0.62 14.27 -18.56
N THR A 115 -0.52 14.65 -19.84
CA THR A 115 0.68 15.34 -20.34
C THR A 115 0.66 16.81 -19.93
N LYS A 116 1.82 17.44 -19.84
CA LYS A 116 1.99 18.86 -19.51
C LYS A 116 1.25 19.82 -20.44
N ALA A 117 0.89 19.37 -21.64
CA ALA A 117 0.11 20.14 -22.61
C ALA A 117 -1.42 20.01 -22.43
N GLY A 118 -1.89 19.02 -21.65
CA GLY A 118 -3.31 18.76 -21.40
C GLY A 118 -3.70 18.63 -19.92
N GLY A 119 -2.78 18.93 -19.00
CA GLY A 119 -3.01 18.90 -17.56
C GLY A 119 -3.74 20.14 -17.02
N PHE A 120 -4.24 20.02 -15.80
CA PHE A 120 -5.11 20.98 -15.12
C PHE A 120 -4.40 21.76 -13.99
N VAL A 121 -3.22 21.31 -13.55
CA VAL A 121 -2.46 21.86 -12.42
C VAL A 121 -1.07 22.35 -12.89
N PRO A 122 -0.90 23.64 -13.25
CA PRO A 122 0.32 24.13 -13.90
C PRO A 122 1.64 24.01 -13.12
N ASP A 123 1.58 23.76 -11.80
CA ASP A 123 2.75 23.47 -10.95
C ASP A 123 2.74 22.04 -10.36
N GLY A 124 1.94 21.13 -10.93
CA GLY A 124 1.95 19.70 -10.67
C GLY A 124 2.95 18.93 -11.55
N GLN A 125 3.22 17.68 -11.17
CA GLN A 125 3.92 16.72 -12.02
C GLN A 125 2.95 16.17 -13.07
N HIS A 126 3.45 15.94 -14.28
CA HIS A 126 2.75 15.32 -15.41
C HIS A 126 3.49 14.05 -15.85
N CYS A 127 2.80 13.11 -16.50
CA CYS A 127 3.43 11.83 -16.88
C CYS A 127 4.56 11.98 -17.90
N ASP A 128 4.63 13.09 -18.64
CA ASP A 128 5.69 13.37 -19.62
C ASP A 128 6.74 14.38 -19.14
N ASP A 129 6.80 14.73 -17.85
CA ASP A 129 7.87 15.59 -17.30
C ASP A 129 9.26 14.90 -17.32
N GLN A 130 9.31 13.56 -17.30
CA GLN A 130 10.51 12.76 -17.53
C GLN A 130 10.40 12.02 -18.86
N LYS A 131 11.46 12.07 -19.68
CA LYS A 131 11.50 11.47 -21.03
C LYS A 131 12.84 10.77 -21.30
N ASP A 132 12.81 9.71 -22.10
CA ASP A 132 14.00 9.02 -22.61
C ASP A 132 14.69 9.83 -23.73
N ALA A 133 15.81 9.31 -24.26
CA ALA A 133 16.53 9.90 -25.38
C ALA A 133 15.73 9.91 -26.71
N SER A 134 14.62 9.18 -26.79
CA SER A 134 13.67 9.16 -27.90
C SER A 134 12.51 10.15 -27.72
N GLY A 135 12.43 10.85 -26.58
CA GLY A 135 11.32 11.72 -26.20
C GLY A 135 10.08 10.99 -25.64
N LYS A 136 10.16 9.69 -25.36
CA LYS A 136 9.08 8.89 -24.77
C LYS A 136 9.01 9.11 -23.25
N PRO A 137 7.80 9.22 -22.66
CA PRO A 137 7.61 9.27 -21.21
C PRO A 137 8.23 8.07 -20.47
N VAL A 138 8.91 8.37 -19.36
CA VAL A 138 9.55 7.36 -18.48
C VAL A 138 9.47 7.76 -17.02
N LEU A 139 9.53 6.78 -16.11
CA LEU A 139 9.76 7.00 -14.68
C LEU A 139 10.80 5.98 -14.18
N ASN A 140 11.77 6.43 -13.37
CA ASN A 140 13.01 5.67 -13.06
C ASN A 140 13.87 5.29 -14.29
N GLY A 141 13.54 5.81 -15.49
CA GLY A 141 14.12 5.37 -16.75
C GLY A 141 13.47 4.11 -17.37
N PHE A 142 12.35 3.63 -16.81
CA PHE A 142 11.48 2.62 -17.43
C PHE A 142 10.27 3.28 -18.12
N PRO A 143 9.66 2.66 -19.14
CA PRO A 143 8.49 3.22 -19.84
C PRO A 143 7.33 3.57 -18.91
N LEU A 144 6.56 4.61 -19.28
CA LEU A 144 5.35 5.03 -18.56
C LEU A 144 4.21 5.34 -19.53
N ASP A 145 3.03 4.77 -19.29
CA ASP A 145 1.83 5.03 -20.10
C ASP A 145 1.34 6.47 -19.90
N CYS A 146 1.24 7.24 -20.98
CA CYS A 146 1.02 8.67 -20.90
C CYS A 146 0.43 9.24 -22.20
N PRO A 147 -0.69 10.00 -22.16
CA PRO A 147 -1.57 10.20 -21.01
C PRO A 147 -2.38 8.93 -20.66
N ARG A 148 -3.06 8.92 -19.51
CA ARG A 148 -4.09 7.92 -19.17
C ARG A 148 -5.47 8.53 -18.94
N GLN A 149 -6.52 7.73 -19.16
CA GLN A 149 -7.92 8.10 -18.96
C GLN A 149 -8.22 8.55 -17.51
N GLU A 150 -7.52 8.02 -16.51
CA GLU A 150 -7.63 8.47 -15.11
C GLU A 150 -7.22 9.95 -14.93
N GLY A 151 -6.46 10.52 -15.86
CA GLY A 151 -6.14 11.96 -15.88
C GLY A 151 -7.35 12.87 -16.08
N ALA A 152 -8.45 12.37 -16.65
CA ALA A 152 -9.70 13.11 -16.74
C ALA A 152 -10.27 13.48 -15.36
N LEU A 153 -9.94 12.71 -14.31
CA LEU A 153 -10.40 12.98 -12.94
C LEU A 153 -9.79 14.26 -12.34
N ALA A 154 -8.76 14.84 -12.95
CA ALA A 154 -8.26 16.17 -12.56
C ALA A 154 -9.25 17.30 -12.93
N ASP A 155 -10.20 17.06 -13.84
CA ASP A 155 -11.25 18.03 -14.19
C ASP A 155 -12.44 17.96 -13.23
N LEU A 156 -12.31 18.63 -12.08
CA LEU A 156 -13.38 18.76 -11.08
C LEU A 156 -14.65 19.45 -11.62
N SER A 157 -14.62 20.10 -12.79
CA SER A 157 -15.85 20.60 -13.42
C SER A 157 -16.72 19.47 -14.00
N LYS A 158 -16.14 18.28 -14.22
CA LYS A 158 -16.78 17.08 -14.77
C LYS A 158 -16.73 15.85 -13.85
N HIS A 159 -15.72 15.74 -12.99
CA HIS A 159 -15.36 14.53 -12.22
C HIS A 159 -15.08 14.83 -10.74
N ASP A 160 -16.02 15.51 -10.07
CA ASP A 160 -15.89 15.91 -8.66
C ASP A 160 -16.08 14.71 -7.70
N PRO A 161 -15.06 14.33 -6.90
CA PRO A 161 -15.12 13.16 -6.03
C PRO A 161 -15.91 13.37 -4.73
N PHE A 162 -16.40 14.58 -4.47
CA PHE A 162 -17.05 14.94 -3.21
C PHE A 162 -18.57 15.11 -3.32
N LYS A 163 -19.16 14.88 -4.51
CA LYS A 163 -20.60 14.93 -4.74
C LYS A 163 -21.10 13.77 -5.61
N SER A 164 -22.38 13.45 -5.45
CA SER A 164 -23.14 12.56 -6.34
C SER A 164 -23.95 13.35 -7.38
N GLY A 165 -24.36 12.68 -8.46
CA GLY A 165 -25.19 13.28 -9.51
C GLY A 165 -24.37 13.89 -10.67
N PRO A 166 -24.93 14.86 -11.43
CA PRO A 166 -24.24 15.44 -12.58
C PRO A 166 -22.86 16.01 -12.24
N ASN A 167 -21.87 15.61 -13.03
CA ASN A 167 -20.46 15.97 -12.87
C ASN A 167 -19.84 15.57 -11.51
N GLY A 168 -20.44 14.57 -10.84
CA GLY A 168 -19.94 13.93 -9.63
C GLY A 168 -19.45 12.51 -9.91
N ASP A 169 -18.29 12.17 -9.35
CA ASP A 169 -17.65 10.85 -9.46
C ASP A 169 -17.22 10.38 -8.05
N PRO A 170 -18.18 10.19 -7.13
CA PRO A 170 -17.92 10.15 -5.69
C PRO A 170 -17.05 8.95 -5.28
N TYR A 171 -16.11 9.17 -4.35
CA TYR A 171 -15.28 8.11 -3.77
C TYR A 171 -15.72 7.76 -2.35
N SER A 172 -16.01 6.49 -2.15
CA SER A 172 -16.52 5.97 -0.87
C SER A 172 -15.49 5.09 -0.18
N PRO A 173 -15.37 5.14 1.16
CA PRO A 173 -14.50 4.23 1.89
C PRO A 173 -15.07 2.80 1.81
N ILE A 174 -14.21 1.83 1.49
CA ILE A 174 -14.58 0.41 1.40
C ILE A 174 -13.86 -0.48 2.41
N ALA A 175 -12.71 -0.05 2.95
CA ALA A 175 -12.03 -0.72 4.04
C ALA A 175 -11.10 0.20 4.82
N ILE A 176 -10.93 -0.12 6.10
CA ILE A 176 -9.81 0.33 6.94
C ILE A 176 -9.00 -0.91 7.30
N ALA A 177 -7.67 -0.87 7.23
CA ALA A 177 -6.82 -2.02 7.55
C ALA A 177 -5.64 -1.66 8.45
N ASN A 178 -5.40 -2.53 9.43
CA ASN A 178 -4.22 -2.55 10.30
C ASN A 178 -3.15 -3.45 9.64
N ARG A 179 -1.92 -2.93 9.52
CA ARG A 179 -0.73 -3.66 9.08
C ARG A 179 0.41 -3.50 10.09
N PHE A 180 0.15 -3.81 11.36
CA PHE A 180 1.19 -3.98 12.37
C PHE A 180 2.21 -5.07 11.98
N ASP A 181 1.83 -6.05 11.16
CA ASP A 181 2.73 -7.04 10.53
C ASP A 181 3.78 -6.44 9.58
N LEU A 182 3.72 -5.14 9.30
CA LEU A 182 4.75 -4.37 8.59
C LEU A 182 5.63 -3.52 9.52
N ALA A 183 5.48 -3.62 10.84
CA ALA A 183 6.40 -2.97 11.79
C ALA A 183 7.79 -3.63 11.70
N PRO A 184 8.88 -2.86 11.48
CA PRO A 184 10.21 -3.44 11.41
C PRO A 184 10.63 -3.98 12.78
N PRO A 185 11.41 -5.09 12.87
CA PRO A 185 11.82 -5.69 14.15
C PRO A 185 12.63 -4.77 15.08
N ASP A 186 13.24 -3.71 14.54
CA ASP A 186 13.94 -2.67 15.31
C ASP A 186 13.00 -1.62 15.93
N GLY A 187 11.69 -1.69 15.62
CA GLY A 187 10.67 -0.78 16.13
C GLY A 187 10.81 0.66 15.68
N GLN A 188 11.45 0.97 14.55
CA GLN A 188 11.47 2.35 14.02
C GLN A 188 10.06 2.91 13.77
N THR A 189 9.12 2.05 13.37
CA THR A 189 7.71 2.38 13.12
C THR A 189 6.81 1.30 13.68
N CYS A 190 5.54 1.63 13.91
CA CYS A 190 4.54 0.70 14.45
C CYS A 190 3.63 0.12 13.35
N GLY A 191 4.23 -0.14 12.18
CA GLY A 191 3.56 -0.68 11.01
C GLY A 191 2.80 0.38 10.21
N GLU A 192 1.89 -0.10 9.35
CA GLU A 192 1.19 0.69 8.35
C GLU A 192 -0.33 0.63 8.58
N TYR A 193 -1.05 1.73 8.32
CA TYR A 193 -2.48 1.86 8.56
C TYR A 193 -3.16 2.44 7.33
N ARG A 194 -4.20 1.76 6.86
CA ARG A 194 -4.79 2.03 5.55
C ARG A 194 -6.23 2.46 5.60
N ILE A 195 -6.61 3.36 4.70
CA ILE A 195 -8.01 3.58 4.29
C ILE A 195 -8.08 3.44 2.77
N VAL A 196 -8.99 2.58 2.30
CA VAL A 196 -9.21 2.23 0.89
C VAL A 196 -10.49 2.91 0.41
N PHE A 197 -10.41 3.68 -0.67
CA PHE A 197 -11.55 4.31 -1.33
C PHE A 197 -11.80 3.73 -2.72
N ALA A 198 -13.07 3.60 -3.11
CA ALA A 198 -13.48 3.16 -4.44
C ALA A 198 -14.47 4.12 -5.11
N LYS A 199 -14.18 4.47 -6.37
CA LYS A 199 -14.98 5.36 -7.23
C LYS A 199 -16.36 4.77 -7.54
N GLY A 200 -17.42 5.54 -7.30
CA GLY A 200 -18.79 5.25 -7.69
C GLY A 200 -19.52 4.19 -6.85
N SER A 201 -18.92 3.68 -5.77
CA SER A 201 -19.46 2.54 -4.99
C SER A 201 -20.67 2.87 -4.10
N GLN A 202 -21.01 4.15 -3.89
CA GLN A 202 -22.25 4.61 -3.24
C GLN A 202 -23.22 5.38 -4.17
N ALA A 203 -23.00 5.40 -5.48
CA ALA A 203 -23.90 6.12 -6.39
C ALA A 203 -25.17 5.29 -6.69
N SER A 204 -26.35 5.92 -6.60
CA SER A 204 -27.65 5.28 -6.78
C SER A 204 -28.49 5.98 -7.87
N PRO A 205 -29.19 5.22 -8.75
CA PRO A 205 -29.09 3.77 -8.92
C PRO A 205 -27.72 3.35 -9.45
N VAL A 206 -27.30 2.11 -9.18
CA VAL A 206 -26.03 1.55 -9.69
C VAL A 206 -25.97 1.49 -11.22
N GLU A 207 -27.12 1.54 -11.88
CA GLU A 207 -27.25 1.72 -13.33
C GLU A 207 -26.79 3.10 -13.83
N THR A 208 -26.67 4.08 -12.94
CA THR A 208 -26.11 5.43 -13.21
C THR A 208 -24.87 5.75 -12.39
N ALA A 209 -24.50 4.89 -11.43
CA ALA A 209 -23.16 4.88 -10.90
C ALA A 209 -22.15 4.72 -12.04
N GLY A 210 -20.99 5.38 -11.92
CA GLY A 210 -19.92 5.28 -12.92
C GLY A 210 -19.40 3.85 -13.15
N ASN A 211 -19.81 2.87 -12.33
CA ASN A 211 -19.38 1.47 -12.39
C ASN A 211 -20.31 0.54 -13.20
N ARG A 212 -21.21 1.06 -14.04
CA ARG A 212 -22.30 0.33 -14.74
C ARG A 212 -21.95 -1.03 -15.38
N LEU A 213 -20.69 -1.25 -15.78
CA LEU A 213 -20.18 -2.52 -16.33
C LEU A 213 -18.78 -2.91 -15.83
N GLY A 214 -18.30 -2.35 -14.71
CA GLY A 214 -16.93 -2.62 -14.22
C GLY A 214 -15.80 -1.90 -14.96
N ARG A 215 -16.10 -1.09 -15.98
CA ARG A 215 -15.12 -0.49 -16.93
C ARG A 215 -14.61 0.92 -16.57
N ASN A 216 -15.09 1.49 -15.48
CA ASN A 216 -14.76 2.84 -15.00
C ASN A 216 -14.61 2.79 -13.46
N ARG A 217 -13.86 1.78 -13.00
CA ARG A 217 -13.46 1.58 -11.61
C ARG A 217 -12.13 2.30 -11.38
N ASN A 218 -11.96 2.85 -10.19
CA ASN A 218 -10.71 3.42 -9.76
C ASN A 218 -10.66 3.44 -8.23
N PHE A 219 -9.49 3.22 -7.65
CA PHE A 219 -9.32 3.22 -6.20
C PHE A 219 -8.21 4.19 -5.79
N MET A 220 -8.38 4.81 -4.63
CA MET A 220 -7.34 5.60 -3.95
C MET A 220 -7.09 4.98 -2.58
N ILE A 221 -5.84 4.65 -2.28
CA ILE A 221 -5.43 3.91 -1.10
C ILE A 221 -4.43 4.80 -0.35
N PHE A 222 -4.81 5.23 0.85
CA PHE A 222 -3.91 5.91 1.77
C PHE A 222 -3.26 4.83 2.63
N GLU A 223 -1.93 4.76 2.64
CA GLU A 223 -1.16 3.78 3.39
C GLU A 223 -0.15 4.53 4.26
N ALA A 224 -0.59 5.04 5.41
CA ALA A 224 0.27 5.77 6.32
C ALA A 224 1.15 4.80 7.11
N VAL A 225 2.43 5.13 7.30
CA VAL A 225 3.29 4.42 8.25
C VAL A 225 3.37 5.24 9.53
N LEU A 226 3.04 4.64 10.66
CA LEU A 226 2.96 5.34 11.95
C LEU A 226 4.35 5.30 12.64
N PRO A 227 4.99 6.44 12.93
CA PRO A 227 6.24 6.48 13.69
C PRO A 227 6.07 5.90 15.09
N ASN A 228 7.09 5.22 15.60
CA ASN A 228 7.16 4.89 17.01
C ASN A 228 7.68 6.12 17.77
N PRO A 229 7.00 6.65 18.82
CA PRO A 229 7.52 7.73 19.65
C PRO A 229 8.70 7.26 20.54
N GLU A 230 8.79 5.95 20.82
CA GLU A 230 9.82 5.35 21.68
C GLU A 230 10.65 4.27 20.94
N PRO A 231 11.30 4.56 19.79
CA PRO A 231 11.98 3.55 18.98
C PRO A 231 13.17 2.91 19.70
N LYS A 232 13.68 3.54 20.76
CA LYS A 232 14.71 2.97 21.67
C LYS A 232 14.22 1.76 22.47
N LYS A 233 12.90 1.55 22.59
CA LYS A 233 12.29 0.34 23.18
C LYS A 233 12.04 -0.76 22.14
N GLY A 234 12.42 -0.53 20.88
CA GLY A 234 12.02 -1.40 19.77
C GLY A 234 10.50 -1.50 19.66
N LEU A 235 10.00 -2.66 19.22
CA LEU A 235 8.58 -2.93 19.07
C LEU A 235 7.78 -2.76 20.38
N ALA A 236 8.39 -2.81 21.57
CA ALA A 236 7.69 -2.56 22.84
C ALA A 236 7.16 -1.10 22.96
N GLY A 237 7.73 -0.13 22.23
CA GLY A 237 7.17 1.22 22.14
C GLY A 237 5.80 1.27 21.45
N CYS A 238 5.47 0.27 20.63
CA CYS A 238 4.20 0.19 19.89
C CYS A 238 3.01 -0.33 20.71
N ALA A 239 3.20 -0.71 21.98
CA ALA A 239 2.21 -1.46 22.76
C ALA A 239 0.83 -0.80 22.77
N LYS A 240 0.77 0.51 23.03
CA LYS A 240 -0.45 1.32 23.07
C LYS A 240 -1.28 1.23 21.77
N VAL A 241 -0.62 1.17 20.61
CA VAL A 241 -1.28 1.08 19.30
C VAL A 241 -1.86 -0.32 19.09
N VAL A 242 -1.11 -1.38 19.41
CA VAL A 242 -1.59 -2.76 19.24
C VAL A 242 -2.70 -3.08 20.24
N GLU A 243 -2.59 -2.60 21.49
CA GLU A 243 -3.64 -2.64 22.50
C GLU A 243 -4.90 -1.88 22.06
N PHE A 244 -4.76 -0.66 21.51
CA PHE A 244 -5.88 0.11 20.97
C PHE A 244 -6.62 -0.69 19.88
N TRP A 245 -5.88 -1.22 18.89
CA TRP A 245 -6.46 -1.99 17.80
C TRP A 245 -7.11 -3.28 18.31
N ALA A 246 -6.53 -3.95 19.31
CA ALA A 246 -7.13 -5.11 19.95
C ALA A 246 -8.45 -4.78 20.67
N LYS A 247 -8.49 -3.70 21.46
CA LYS A 247 -9.69 -3.25 22.17
C LYS A 247 -10.87 -2.95 21.23
N LEU A 248 -10.65 -2.63 19.96
CA LEU A 248 -11.73 -2.50 18.95
C LEU A 248 -12.56 -3.79 18.78
N SER A 249 -12.00 -4.97 19.07
CA SER A 249 -12.74 -6.25 19.07
C SER A 249 -13.93 -6.21 20.03
N GLU A 250 -13.78 -5.53 21.16
CA GLU A 250 -14.76 -5.48 22.24
C GLU A 250 -15.84 -4.41 22.00
N ILE A 251 -15.65 -3.53 21.02
CA ILE A 251 -16.59 -2.46 20.68
C ILE A 251 -17.61 -2.99 19.67
N ASP A 252 -18.77 -3.47 20.15
CA ASP A 252 -19.87 -3.89 19.28
C ASP A 252 -20.43 -2.74 18.45
N SER A 253 -20.76 -1.61 19.11
CA SER A 253 -21.34 -0.42 18.47
C SER A 253 -20.45 0.12 17.32
N PRO A 254 -20.91 0.08 16.06
CA PRO A 254 -20.15 0.64 14.93
C PRO A 254 -19.90 2.14 15.05
N LYS A 255 -20.80 2.87 15.73
CA LYS A 255 -20.67 4.30 16.05
C LYS A 255 -19.45 4.55 16.95
N LYS A 256 -19.38 3.87 18.11
CA LYS A 256 -18.25 3.98 19.05
C LYS A 256 -16.94 3.53 18.39
N ARG A 257 -16.98 2.48 17.55
CA ARG A 257 -15.82 1.98 16.79
C ARG A 257 -15.30 3.00 15.77
N ALA A 258 -16.19 3.68 15.05
CA ALA A 258 -15.85 4.77 14.13
C ALA A 258 -15.32 6.02 14.83
N GLU A 259 -15.79 6.30 16.06
CA GLU A 259 -15.31 7.41 16.88
C GLU A 259 -13.88 7.14 17.38
N LYS A 260 -13.59 5.94 17.90
CA LYS A 260 -12.24 5.54 18.32
C LYS A 260 -11.25 5.46 17.15
N LEU A 261 -11.65 4.89 16.01
CA LEU A 261 -10.84 4.92 14.78
C LEU A 261 -10.66 6.34 14.24
N GLY A 262 -11.67 7.22 14.39
CA GLY A 262 -11.59 8.62 14.02
C GLY A 262 -10.47 9.35 14.75
N ALA A 263 -10.41 9.18 16.08
CA ALA A 263 -9.32 9.74 16.88
C ALA A 263 -7.95 9.21 16.43
N PHE A 264 -7.79 7.89 16.26
CA PHE A 264 -6.53 7.30 15.79
C PHE A 264 -6.03 7.90 14.45
N PHE A 265 -6.91 8.11 13.48
CA PHE A 265 -6.52 8.65 12.17
C PHE A 265 -6.33 10.18 12.14
N PHE A 266 -7.07 10.95 12.95
CA PHE A 266 -7.17 12.41 12.81
C PHE A 266 -6.78 13.22 14.06
N GLU A 267 -6.53 12.58 15.21
CA GLU A 267 -6.23 13.24 16.50
C GLU A 267 -4.99 12.64 17.18
N GLY A 268 -4.72 11.35 16.99
CA GLY A 268 -3.65 10.59 17.66
C GLY A 268 -4.17 9.72 18.80
N ILE A 269 -3.27 8.97 19.46
CA ILE A 269 -3.59 8.21 20.69
C ILE A 269 -2.44 8.29 21.71
N GLY A 270 -2.68 8.98 22.83
CA GLY A 270 -1.68 9.20 23.86
C GLY A 270 -0.51 10.06 23.36
N ASP A 271 0.66 9.44 23.21
CA ASP A 271 1.91 9.99 22.69
C ASP A 271 2.12 9.71 21.19
N PHE A 272 1.21 8.98 20.54
CA PHE A 272 1.26 8.78 19.09
C PHE A 272 0.60 9.94 18.32
N PRO A 273 1.23 10.45 17.26
CA PRO A 273 0.64 11.44 16.36
C PRO A 273 -0.59 10.88 15.62
N ALA A 274 -1.35 11.75 14.97
CA ALA A 274 -2.48 11.32 14.16
C ALA A 274 -1.99 10.51 12.96
N ALA A 275 -2.56 9.32 12.72
CA ALA A 275 -1.98 8.41 11.74
C ALA A 275 -1.92 9.00 10.32
N PHE A 276 -2.84 9.90 9.95
CA PHE A 276 -2.90 10.51 8.60
C PHE A 276 -2.28 11.92 8.48
N GLU A 277 -1.29 12.27 9.32
CA GLU A 277 -0.47 13.46 9.06
C GLU A 277 0.30 13.39 7.73
N PHE A 278 0.42 14.53 7.04
CA PHE A 278 1.07 14.65 5.73
C PHE A 278 2.47 14.00 5.65
N ASP A 279 3.27 14.13 6.71
CA ASP A 279 4.63 13.59 6.74
C ASP A 279 4.68 12.06 6.89
N HIS A 280 3.55 11.39 7.17
CA HIS A 280 3.38 9.93 7.11
C HIS A 280 3.07 9.40 5.70
N PHE A 281 3.17 10.23 4.65
CA PHE A 281 2.98 9.85 3.25
C PHE A 281 4.15 10.22 2.32
N THR A 282 5.36 10.45 2.84
CA THR A 282 6.52 10.93 2.08
C THR A 282 7.35 9.82 1.42
N GLY A 283 7.09 8.56 1.76
CA GLY A 283 7.84 7.39 1.32
C GLY A 283 9.33 7.42 1.72
N GLU A 284 9.65 8.02 2.87
CA GLU A 284 10.96 7.87 3.50
C GLU A 284 11.22 6.39 3.83
N VAL A 285 12.44 5.95 3.56
CA VAL A 285 12.98 4.65 3.96
C VAL A 285 14.29 4.87 4.72
N ASP A 286 14.61 3.98 5.65
CA ASP A 286 15.90 3.94 6.32
C ASP A 286 17.02 3.61 5.30
N PRO A 287 18.09 4.43 5.19
CA PRO A 287 19.17 4.20 4.22
C PRO A 287 20.16 3.09 4.63
N GLN A 288 20.06 2.54 5.84
CA GLN A 288 20.87 1.44 6.36
C GLN A 288 20.08 0.12 6.40
N THR A 289 18.82 0.14 6.85
CA THR A 289 17.98 -1.07 7.00
C THR A 289 16.99 -1.29 5.87
N GLY A 290 16.75 -0.28 5.02
CA GLY A 290 15.72 -0.34 3.97
C GLY A 290 14.27 -0.24 4.49
N ALA A 291 14.06 -0.21 5.81
CA ALA A 291 12.75 -0.22 6.43
C ALA A 291 11.94 1.03 6.06
N GLN A 292 10.61 0.87 5.88
CA GLN A 292 9.72 1.98 5.58
C GLN A 292 9.52 2.85 6.83
N ARG A 293 9.85 4.15 6.72
CA ARG A 293 9.70 5.14 7.81
C ARG A 293 8.48 6.02 7.64
N SER A 294 8.08 6.27 6.39
CA SER A 294 6.88 7.03 6.04
C SER A 294 6.15 6.34 4.90
N GLY A 295 4.83 6.43 4.90
CA GLY A 295 3.91 5.76 4.00
C GLY A 295 3.78 6.42 2.63
N ARG A 296 2.65 6.16 1.95
CA ARG A 296 2.40 6.50 0.54
C ARG A 296 0.91 6.57 0.22
N VAL A 297 0.58 7.14 -0.94
CA VAL A 297 -0.73 6.98 -1.57
C VAL A 297 -0.58 6.08 -2.79
N ARG A 298 -1.40 5.04 -2.92
CA ARG A 298 -1.46 4.18 -4.11
C ARG A 298 -2.80 4.31 -4.83
N THR A 299 -2.78 4.13 -6.14
CA THR A 299 -4.00 4.10 -6.97
C THR A 299 -4.08 2.79 -7.73
N ASN A 300 -5.32 2.34 -7.95
CA ASN A 300 -5.61 1.09 -8.65
C ASN A 300 -6.57 1.42 -9.80
N GLN A 301 -6.02 1.44 -11.02
CA GLN A 301 -6.54 2.20 -12.15
C GLN A 301 -7.16 1.26 -13.21
N PHE A 302 -8.48 1.39 -13.44
CA PHE A 302 -9.27 0.55 -14.36
C PHE A 302 -10.22 1.37 -15.24
N MET A 303 -9.91 2.64 -15.55
CA MET A 303 -10.73 3.44 -16.46
C MET A 303 -10.41 3.04 -17.90
N ALA A 304 -11.26 2.17 -18.44
CA ALA A 304 -11.15 1.59 -19.78
C ALA A 304 -12.41 1.83 -20.63
N ASP A 305 -13.34 2.66 -20.16
CA ASP A 305 -14.62 2.92 -20.82
C ASP A 305 -14.45 3.83 -22.04
N THR A 306 -14.40 3.20 -23.22
CA THR A 306 -14.28 3.88 -24.52
C THR A 306 -15.51 4.72 -24.88
N GLU A 307 -16.70 4.38 -24.34
CA GLU A 307 -17.94 5.12 -24.58
C GLU A 307 -17.93 6.48 -23.83
N ALA A 308 -17.19 6.56 -22.72
CA ALA A 308 -16.84 7.81 -22.02
C ALA A 308 -15.62 8.54 -22.64
N GLY A 309 -15.24 8.24 -23.88
CA GLY A 309 -14.07 8.82 -24.56
C GLY A 309 -12.74 8.15 -24.22
N GLY A 310 -12.77 6.97 -23.61
CA GLY A 310 -11.60 6.25 -23.14
C GLY A 310 -10.68 5.66 -24.21
N LEU A 311 -9.44 5.40 -23.80
CA LEU A 311 -8.38 4.82 -24.64
C LEU A 311 -8.32 3.28 -24.61
N GLY A 312 -9.25 2.62 -23.91
CA GLY A 312 -9.25 1.15 -23.74
C GLY A 312 -8.03 0.64 -22.96
N GLN A 313 -7.59 1.42 -21.96
CA GLN A 313 -6.28 1.25 -21.33
C GLN A 313 -6.18 0.06 -20.37
N PRO A 314 -4.95 -0.48 -20.16
CA PRO A 314 -4.73 -1.62 -19.29
C PRO A 314 -4.98 -1.27 -17.82
N TRP A 315 -5.29 -2.29 -17.01
CA TRP A 315 -5.30 -2.18 -15.55
C TRP A 315 -3.86 -1.97 -15.07
N GLN A 316 -3.61 -0.82 -14.43
CA GLN A 316 -2.33 -0.47 -13.82
C GLN A 316 -2.48 -0.06 -12.35
N LEU A 317 -1.40 -0.19 -11.60
CA LEU A 317 -1.22 0.47 -10.31
C LEU A 317 -0.12 1.53 -10.42
N ARG A 318 -0.29 2.63 -9.67
CA ARG A 318 0.65 3.75 -9.58
C ARG A 318 0.77 4.24 -8.13
N GLU A 319 1.98 4.66 -7.77
CA GLU A 319 2.37 5.02 -6.40
C GLU A 319 2.77 6.50 -6.32
N TYR A 320 2.45 7.13 -5.19
CA TYR A 320 2.58 8.56 -4.97
C TYR A 320 3.12 8.86 -3.57
N ASN A 321 4.10 9.76 -3.52
CA ASN A 321 4.60 10.33 -2.28
C ASN A 321 4.20 11.81 -2.18
N LEU A 322 4.01 12.28 -0.95
CA LEU A 322 3.84 13.70 -0.65
C LEU A 322 5.20 14.35 -0.36
N ALA A 323 5.39 15.59 -0.79
CA ALA A 323 6.67 16.30 -0.68
C ALA A 323 6.49 17.79 -0.39
N ARG A 324 7.52 18.41 0.23
CA ARG A 324 7.53 19.82 0.64
C ARG A 324 8.56 20.62 -0.17
N ALA A 325 8.12 21.34 -1.20
CA ALA A 325 8.96 22.23 -2.01
C ALA A 325 9.25 23.55 -1.28
N CYS A 326 10.27 23.55 -0.44
CA CYS A 326 10.66 24.69 0.40
C CYS A 326 11.55 25.71 -0.33
N SER A 327 11.07 26.95 -0.45
CA SER A 327 11.85 28.06 -1.01
C SER A 327 12.97 28.54 -0.06
N SER A 328 14.13 28.86 -0.63
CA SER A 328 15.31 29.34 0.12
C SER A 328 15.23 30.83 0.52
N LYS A 329 14.21 31.57 0.09
CA LYS A 329 14.05 33.02 0.28
C LYS A 329 12.78 33.41 1.06
N GLY A 330 12.47 32.64 2.11
CA GLY A 330 11.37 32.95 3.03
C GLY A 330 11.55 34.31 3.72
N LYS A 331 10.48 35.12 3.78
CA LYS A 331 10.50 36.41 4.49
C LYS A 331 10.57 36.17 6.00
N LYS A 332 11.59 36.73 6.68
CA LYS A 332 11.77 36.69 8.14
C LYS A 332 11.59 35.29 8.76
N GLY A 333 12.51 34.37 8.44
CA GLY A 333 12.71 33.12 9.18
C GLY A 333 11.78 31.95 8.81
N LYS A 334 10.53 32.19 8.41
CA LYS A 334 9.65 31.12 7.90
C LYS A 334 9.97 30.84 6.42
N LYS A 335 10.50 29.65 6.12
CA LYS A 335 10.58 29.13 4.75
C LYS A 335 9.16 28.90 4.23
N ALA A 336 8.79 29.51 3.10
CA ALA A 336 7.55 29.17 2.43
C ALA A 336 7.78 27.85 1.68
N CYS A 337 7.07 26.80 2.10
CA CYS A 337 7.06 25.49 1.46
C CYS A 337 5.70 25.27 0.78
N LYS A 338 5.72 24.73 -0.44
CA LYS A 338 4.53 24.22 -1.11
C LYS A 338 4.41 22.72 -0.92
N ALA A 339 3.19 22.23 -0.73
CA ALA A 339 2.91 20.80 -0.80
C ALA A 339 2.88 20.33 -2.27
N GLN A 340 3.44 19.16 -2.53
CA GLN A 340 3.47 18.51 -3.85
C GLN A 340 3.07 17.04 -3.72
N VAL A 341 2.44 16.51 -4.78
CA VAL A 341 2.32 15.07 -5.03
C VAL A 341 3.38 14.72 -6.06
N ALA A 342 4.15 13.67 -5.80
CA ALA A 342 5.11 13.10 -6.75
C ALA A 342 4.69 11.68 -7.11
N MET A 343 4.51 11.38 -8.39
CA MET A 343 4.44 9.99 -8.87
C MET A 343 5.82 9.36 -8.74
N VAL A 344 5.89 8.24 -8.03
CA VAL A 344 7.12 7.50 -7.75
C VAL A 344 7.08 6.10 -8.39
N PRO A 345 8.23 5.45 -8.60
CA PRO A 345 8.27 4.07 -9.09
C PRO A 345 7.53 3.13 -8.12
N THR A 346 6.83 2.13 -8.65
CA THR A 346 6.00 1.23 -7.82
C THR A 346 6.89 0.34 -6.95
N GLN A 347 6.80 0.46 -5.63
CA GLN A 347 7.75 -0.18 -4.72
C GLN A 347 7.64 -1.71 -4.77
N LEU A 348 8.78 -2.39 -4.59
CA LEU A 348 8.97 -3.85 -4.73
C LEU A 348 8.58 -4.46 -6.08
N THR A 349 8.22 -3.64 -7.08
CA THR A 349 7.78 -4.09 -8.40
C THR A 349 8.88 -3.79 -9.44
N PRO A 350 9.88 -4.66 -9.64
CA PRO A 350 10.88 -4.47 -10.69
C PRO A 350 10.26 -4.46 -12.09
N ASP A 351 10.91 -3.78 -13.03
CA ASP A 351 10.55 -3.83 -14.45
C ASP A 351 10.90 -5.19 -15.07
N SER A 352 9.99 -5.76 -15.86
CA SER A 352 10.13 -7.09 -16.45
C SER A 352 11.34 -7.24 -17.39
N SER A 353 11.77 -6.18 -18.08
CA SER A 353 12.94 -6.24 -18.97
C SER A 353 14.23 -6.58 -18.22
N LEU A 354 14.25 -6.42 -16.89
CA LEU A 354 15.34 -6.87 -16.02
C LEU A 354 15.45 -8.39 -15.90
N PHE A 355 14.45 -9.17 -16.37
CA PHE A 355 14.48 -10.63 -16.38
C PHE A 355 14.90 -11.25 -17.74
N ASP A 356 14.89 -10.52 -18.86
CA ASP A 356 15.33 -11.03 -20.17
C ASP A 356 16.86 -11.11 -20.28
N ASP A 357 17.44 -12.30 -20.46
CA ASP A 357 18.88 -12.49 -20.65
C ASP A 357 19.48 -11.74 -21.86
N LYS A 358 18.66 -11.27 -22.80
CA LYS A 358 19.08 -10.36 -23.90
C LYS A 358 19.31 -8.92 -23.44
N ASN A 359 18.74 -8.47 -22.33
CA ASN A 359 18.97 -7.13 -21.78
C ASN A 359 20.34 -7.07 -21.11
N THR A 360 21.33 -6.56 -21.84
CA THR A 360 22.73 -6.39 -21.39
C THR A 360 23.02 -4.98 -20.86
N SER A 361 21.99 -4.20 -20.51
CA SER A 361 22.19 -2.88 -19.90
C SER A 361 22.91 -3.00 -18.54
N PRO A 362 23.71 -2.00 -18.12
CA PRO A 362 24.39 -2.05 -16.82
C PRO A 362 23.44 -2.28 -15.64
N ARG A 363 22.21 -1.75 -15.71
CA ARG A 363 21.15 -1.97 -14.72
C ARG A 363 20.67 -3.44 -14.71
N ALA A 364 20.38 -4.03 -15.86
CA ALA A 364 19.97 -5.43 -15.93
C ALA A 364 21.10 -6.40 -15.50
N LEU A 365 22.36 -6.07 -15.79
CA LEU A 365 23.51 -6.83 -15.30
C LEU A 365 23.64 -6.77 -13.77
N LEU A 366 23.44 -5.59 -13.17
CA LEU A 366 23.47 -5.37 -11.72
C LEU A 366 22.29 -6.05 -10.99
N PHE A 367 21.09 -6.00 -11.57
CA PHE A 367 19.89 -6.71 -11.07
C PHE A 367 20.12 -8.22 -10.91
N ARG A 368 21.00 -8.79 -11.74
CA ARG A 368 21.33 -10.23 -11.76
C ARG A 368 22.67 -10.55 -11.09
N ASP A 369 23.36 -9.58 -10.51
CA ASP A 369 24.70 -9.78 -9.92
C ASP A 369 24.59 -10.40 -8.51
N PRO A 370 25.06 -11.64 -8.28
CA PRO A 370 25.06 -12.25 -6.94
C PRO A 370 25.85 -11.47 -5.89
N ASN A 371 26.74 -10.56 -6.30
CA ASN A 371 27.57 -9.75 -5.41
C ASN A 371 26.89 -8.43 -5.00
N TYR A 372 25.82 -8.02 -5.69
CA TYR A 372 25.11 -6.78 -5.34
C TYR A 372 24.00 -7.07 -4.34
N ALA A 373 24.07 -6.42 -3.17
CA ALA A 373 23.11 -6.61 -2.07
C ALA A 373 21.67 -6.23 -2.46
N GLY A 374 21.50 -5.28 -3.39
CA GLY A 374 20.20 -4.89 -3.93
C GLY A 374 19.69 -5.72 -5.11
N SER A 375 20.41 -6.76 -5.55
CA SER A 375 20.02 -7.57 -6.71
C SER A 375 18.76 -8.41 -6.47
N PHE A 376 18.21 -9.00 -7.53
CA PHE A 376 17.22 -10.08 -7.40
C PHE A 376 17.83 -11.34 -6.77
N ILE A 377 19.11 -11.63 -7.05
CA ILE A 377 19.80 -12.83 -6.55
C ILE A 377 19.98 -12.80 -5.03
N SER A 378 20.12 -11.62 -4.42
CA SER A 378 20.15 -11.48 -2.95
C SER A 378 18.78 -11.67 -2.30
N GLN A 379 17.66 -11.45 -3.01
CA GLN A 379 16.30 -11.69 -2.47
C GLN A 379 15.93 -13.17 -2.41
N ILE A 380 16.63 -14.05 -3.14
CA ILE A 380 16.27 -15.48 -3.27
C ILE A 380 16.03 -16.20 -1.93
N PRO A 381 16.80 -15.99 -0.84
CA PRO A 381 16.51 -16.62 0.46
C PRO A 381 15.16 -16.22 1.08
N ALA A 382 14.70 -14.98 0.82
CA ALA A 382 13.38 -14.51 1.25
C ALA A 382 12.26 -15.01 0.33
N LEU A 383 12.54 -15.15 -0.97
CA LEU A 383 11.63 -15.78 -1.93
C LEU A 383 11.58 -17.31 -1.79
N ALA A 384 12.54 -17.96 -1.14
CA ALA A 384 12.59 -19.41 -0.97
C ALA A 384 11.92 -19.90 0.33
N GLN A 385 11.28 -19.03 1.12
CA GLN A 385 10.51 -19.42 2.31
C GLN A 385 9.28 -20.27 1.94
N ASP A 386 8.87 -21.18 2.80
CA ASP A 386 7.69 -22.04 2.65
C ASP A 386 6.39 -21.43 3.23
N ASP A 387 6.43 -20.18 3.69
CA ASP A 387 5.26 -19.39 4.09
C ASP A 387 4.98 -18.26 3.09
N ILE A 388 3.80 -18.31 2.46
CA ILE A 388 3.29 -17.31 1.50
C ILE A 388 3.24 -15.88 2.06
N ASN A 389 3.10 -15.72 3.38
CA ASN A 389 3.06 -14.43 4.07
C ASN A 389 4.46 -13.84 4.30
N ARG A 390 5.52 -14.67 4.24
CA ARG A 390 6.92 -14.26 4.50
C ARG A 390 7.76 -14.12 3.24
N LEU A 391 7.25 -14.57 2.09
CA LEU A 391 7.77 -14.22 0.76
C LEU A 391 7.89 -12.70 0.63
N ASN A 392 9.08 -12.19 0.31
CA ASN A 392 9.30 -10.75 0.11
C ASN A 392 10.54 -10.46 -0.77
N MET A 393 10.67 -9.21 -1.21
CA MET A 393 11.85 -8.67 -1.90
C MET A 393 12.33 -7.35 -1.25
N ASN A 394 12.21 -7.23 0.08
CA ASN A 394 12.30 -5.94 0.78
C ASN A 394 13.66 -5.22 0.63
N ASN A 395 14.72 -5.95 0.27
CA ASN A 395 16.06 -5.40 0.07
C ASN A 395 16.39 -5.16 -1.41
N LEU A 396 15.40 -5.11 -2.32
CA LEU A 396 15.62 -4.89 -3.75
C LEU A 396 16.01 -3.42 -4.04
N GLY A 397 16.99 -3.22 -4.92
CA GLY A 397 17.47 -1.90 -5.33
C GLY A 397 16.37 -1.02 -5.95
N ARG A 398 16.22 0.22 -5.44
CA ARG A 398 15.18 1.15 -5.88
C ARG A 398 15.32 1.57 -7.35
N GLU A 399 16.52 1.45 -7.92
CA GLU A 399 16.82 1.66 -9.33
C GLU A 399 16.22 0.60 -10.25
N PHE A 400 15.69 -0.51 -9.71
CA PHE A 400 15.04 -1.58 -10.47
C PHE A 400 13.52 -1.43 -10.55
N TYR A 401 12.90 -0.65 -9.66
CA TYR A 401 11.44 -0.48 -9.59
C TYR A 401 10.89 0.15 -10.88
N GLY A 402 9.86 -0.47 -11.45
CA GLY A 402 9.15 0.00 -12.65
C GLY A 402 8.40 1.32 -12.43
N GLY A 403 8.18 2.07 -13.51
CA GLY A 403 7.43 3.33 -13.47
C GLY A 403 5.94 3.16 -13.19
N GLN A 404 5.40 1.97 -13.42
CA GLN A 404 4.01 1.58 -13.22
C GLN A 404 3.96 0.06 -12.91
N SER A 405 2.76 -0.48 -12.75
CA SER A 405 2.55 -1.93 -12.60
C SER A 405 1.31 -2.40 -13.35
N THR A 406 1.48 -2.95 -14.56
CA THR A 406 0.40 -3.46 -15.43
C THR A 406 -0.07 -4.86 -15.04
N SER A 407 -1.16 -4.94 -14.25
CA SER A 407 -1.80 -6.20 -13.90
C SER A 407 -2.45 -6.90 -15.10
N GLN A 408 -3.13 -6.14 -15.97
CA GLN A 408 -3.82 -6.69 -17.13
C GLN A 408 -3.39 -5.95 -18.41
N PRO A 409 -2.49 -6.51 -19.23
CA PRO A 409 -2.12 -5.90 -20.50
C PRO A 409 -3.33 -5.86 -21.44
N ALA A 410 -3.36 -4.87 -22.34
CA ALA A 410 -4.48 -4.65 -23.25
C ALA A 410 -4.66 -5.87 -24.19
N ARG A 411 -5.72 -6.64 -23.93
CA ARG A 411 -5.99 -7.91 -24.61
C ARG A 411 -6.50 -7.65 -26.02
N GLN A 412 -5.60 -7.71 -27.01
CA GLN A 412 -6.00 -7.76 -28.42
C GLN A 412 -6.95 -8.96 -28.63
N PRO A 413 -8.19 -8.77 -29.13
CA PRO A 413 -9.13 -9.88 -29.28
C PRO A 413 -8.60 -10.94 -30.26
N GLY A 414 -8.23 -12.12 -29.74
CA GLY A 414 -7.60 -13.19 -30.52
C GLY A 414 -6.11 -12.98 -30.82
N GLY A 415 -5.48 -11.94 -30.26
CA GLY A 415 -4.04 -11.72 -30.35
C GLY A 415 -3.23 -12.57 -29.35
N PRO A 416 -1.91 -12.68 -29.54
CA PRO A 416 -1.02 -13.32 -28.57
C PRO A 416 -0.91 -12.49 -27.27
N PRO A 417 -0.38 -13.09 -26.18
CA PRO A 417 0.10 -12.34 -25.02
C PRO A 417 0.97 -11.15 -25.42
N VAL A 418 0.75 -10.00 -24.79
CA VAL A 418 1.55 -8.79 -24.98
C VAL A 418 2.52 -8.65 -23.81
N GLU A 419 3.79 -8.40 -24.12
CA GLU A 419 4.82 -8.06 -23.14
C GLU A 419 4.38 -6.85 -22.30
N ASN A 420 4.60 -6.91 -20.98
CA ASN A 420 4.29 -5.79 -20.08
C ASN A 420 5.34 -5.68 -18.97
N ASP A 421 5.33 -4.56 -18.27
CA ASP A 421 6.29 -4.16 -17.23
C ASP A 421 6.35 -5.07 -15.98
N THR A 422 5.41 -6.01 -15.77
CA THR A 422 5.40 -6.90 -14.58
C THR A 422 5.31 -8.41 -14.84
N ASN A 423 5.15 -8.84 -16.10
CA ASN A 423 5.04 -10.26 -16.45
C ASN A 423 6.42 -10.91 -16.59
N TYR A 424 7.10 -11.14 -15.47
CA TYR A 424 8.47 -11.66 -15.42
C TYR A 424 8.58 -13.05 -16.09
N THR A 425 7.54 -13.88 -15.97
CA THR A 425 7.48 -15.21 -16.60
C THR A 425 7.44 -15.19 -18.13
N PHE A 426 7.04 -14.09 -18.76
CA PHE A 426 6.95 -14.01 -20.23
C PHE A 426 8.32 -13.80 -20.90
N VAL A 427 9.25 -13.10 -20.23
CA VAL A 427 10.56 -12.75 -20.79
C VAL A 427 11.73 -13.55 -20.19
N PHE A 428 11.49 -14.30 -19.11
CA PHE A 428 12.50 -15.07 -18.39
C PHE A 428 12.83 -16.41 -19.07
N ASP A 429 14.08 -16.58 -19.50
CA ASP A 429 14.59 -17.87 -20.00
C ASP A 429 14.97 -18.80 -18.82
N SER A 430 14.14 -19.81 -18.56
CA SER A 430 14.34 -20.82 -17.52
C SER A 430 15.57 -21.73 -17.73
N THR A 431 16.17 -21.68 -18.93
CA THR A 431 17.43 -22.37 -19.29
C THR A 431 18.63 -21.42 -19.36
N GLY A 432 18.40 -20.11 -19.37
CA GLY A 432 19.40 -19.07 -19.64
C GLY A 432 20.38 -18.76 -18.50
N PRO A 433 21.37 -17.90 -18.76
CA PRO A 433 22.35 -17.44 -17.77
C PRO A 433 21.76 -16.93 -16.43
N PHE A 434 20.62 -16.24 -16.44
CA PHE A 434 19.97 -15.76 -15.21
C PHE A 434 19.37 -16.92 -14.41
N ALA A 435 18.67 -17.85 -15.07
CA ALA A 435 18.16 -19.07 -14.44
C ALA A 435 19.30 -19.93 -13.85
N ALA A 436 20.47 -19.96 -14.50
CA ALA A 436 21.64 -20.63 -13.95
C ALA A 436 22.16 -19.97 -12.66
N ARG A 437 22.16 -18.63 -12.56
CA ARG A 437 22.51 -17.89 -11.31
C ARG A 437 21.50 -18.16 -10.20
N ILE A 438 20.20 -18.13 -10.51
CA ILE A 438 19.13 -18.44 -9.55
C ILE A 438 19.29 -19.88 -9.03
N ARG A 439 19.47 -20.86 -9.92
CA ARG A 439 19.70 -22.28 -9.58
C ARG A 439 20.95 -22.48 -8.70
N ALA A 440 22.03 -21.75 -8.97
CA ALA A 440 23.23 -21.78 -8.14
C ALA A 440 22.99 -21.24 -6.71
N LYS A 441 22.22 -20.15 -6.58
CA LYS A 441 21.85 -19.58 -5.28
C LYS A 441 20.89 -20.49 -4.50
N LEU A 442 19.92 -21.12 -5.17
CA LEU A 442 19.00 -22.10 -4.57
C LEU A 442 19.73 -23.33 -4.02
N LYS A 443 20.63 -23.93 -4.83
CA LYS A 443 21.50 -25.01 -4.37
C LYS A 443 22.38 -24.59 -3.18
N ALA A 444 22.84 -23.34 -3.13
CA ALA A 444 23.65 -22.82 -2.03
C ALA A 444 22.87 -22.58 -0.72
N ILE A 445 21.53 -22.58 -0.75
CA ILE A 445 20.67 -22.50 0.44
C ILE A 445 19.88 -23.80 0.71
N GLY A 446 20.11 -24.86 -0.07
CA GLY A 446 19.44 -26.16 0.10
C GLY A 446 17.97 -26.17 -0.33
N SER A 447 17.54 -25.27 -1.22
CA SER A 447 16.17 -25.24 -1.75
C SER A 447 16.09 -25.99 -3.09
N GLU A 448 15.10 -26.86 -3.22
CA GLU A 448 14.81 -27.67 -4.43
C GLU A 448 13.94 -26.94 -5.47
N LEU A 449 13.58 -25.67 -5.23
CA LEU A 449 12.78 -24.86 -6.15
C LEU A 449 13.42 -24.73 -7.53
N SER A 450 12.58 -24.60 -8.56
CA SER A 450 13.06 -24.18 -9.88
C SER A 450 13.29 -22.66 -9.95
N PRO A 451 14.17 -22.19 -10.85
CA PRO A 451 14.29 -20.76 -11.13
C PRO A 451 12.99 -20.08 -11.54
N THR A 452 12.11 -20.80 -12.25
CA THR A 452 10.80 -20.29 -12.68
C THR A 452 9.87 -20.07 -11.49
N GLU A 453 9.88 -20.95 -10.50
CA GLU A 453 9.07 -20.77 -9.27
C GLU A 453 9.56 -19.57 -8.45
N ILE A 454 10.87 -19.36 -8.32
CA ILE A 454 11.40 -18.13 -7.70
C ILE A 454 11.01 -16.87 -8.48
N VAL A 455 11.02 -16.89 -9.82
CA VAL A 455 10.54 -15.76 -10.62
C VAL A 455 9.04 -15.53 -10.44
N ARG A 456 8.22 -16.59 -10.35
CA ARG A 456 6.79 -16.49 -9.99
C ARG A 456 6.59 -15.91 -8.59
N ARG A 457 7.36 -16.35 -7.58
CA ARG A 457 7.31 -15.79 -6.21
C ARG A 457 7.77 -14.33 -6.17
N GLY A 458 8.78 -13.94 -6.93
CA GLY A 458 9.15 -12.53 -7.12
C GLY A 458 8.01 -11.71 -7.76
N MET A 459 7.29 -12.31 -8.71
CA MET A 459 6.13 -11.69 -9.36
C MET A 459 4.96 -11.44 -8.38
N THR A 460 4.70 -12.33 -7.41
CA THR A 460 3.62 -12.11 -6.41
C THR A 460 3.84 -10.88 -5.53
N GLN A 461 5.09 -10.43 -5.37
CA GLN A 461 5.46 -9.24 -4.61
C GLN A 461 5.23 -7.94 -5.39
N GLY A 462 5.26 -8.02 -6.72
CA GLY A 462 4.86 -6.93 -7.59
C GLY A 462 3.33 -6.79 -7.63
N CYS A 463 2.84 -5.55 -7.69
CA CYS A 463 1.39 -5.30 -7.71
C CYS A 463 0.67 -6.06 -8.85
N GLY A 464 1.27 -6.15 -10.04
CA GLY A 464 0.71 -6.88 -11.19
C GLY A 464 0.54 -8.38 -10.98
N GLY A 465 1.50 -9.02 -10.32
CA GLY A 465 1.47 -10.45 -10.00
C GLY A 465 0.52 -10.79 -8.86
N CYS A 466 0.60 -10.04 -7.75
CA CYS A 466 -0.35 -10.12 -6.63
C CYS A 466 -1.81 -10.12 -7.11
N HIS A 467 -2.12 -9.25 -8.08
CA HIS A 467 -3.43 -9.15 -8.70
C HIS A 467 -3.70 -10.25 -9.76
N GLN A 468 -3.14 -10.19 -10.97
CA GLN A 468 -3.59 -11.04 -12.10
C GLN A 468 -2.54 -12.05 -12.58
N LEU A 469 -1.25 -11.71 -12.54
CA LEU A 469 -0.22 -12.51 -13.23
C LEU A 469 0.22 -13.75 -12.44
N ASN A 470 -0.18 -13.88 -11.17
CA ASN A 470 -0.06 -15.11 -10.38
C ASN A 470 -1.39 -15.79 -10.01
N GLY A 471 -2.55 -15.32 -10.51
CA GLY A 471 -3.81 -16.05 -10.35
C GLY A 471 -3.89 -17.28 -11.29
N SER A 472 -4.85 -18.19 -11.11
CA SER A 472 -5.10 -19.26 -12.10
C SER A 472 -5.62 -18.71 -13.44
N THR A 473 -6.08 -17.46 -13.48
CA THR A 473 -6.36 -16.72 -14.72
C THR A 473 -5.14 -16.07 -15.36
N ALA A 474 -3.92 -16.20 -14.84
CA ALA A 474 -2.72 -15.61 -15.44
C ALA A 474 -2.58 -15.94 -16.94
N GLY A 475 -2.82 -17.20 -17.33
CA GLY A 475 -2.86 -17.62 -18.74
C GLY A 475 -3.93 -16.95 -19.61
N THR A 476 -4.98 -16.37 -19.02
CA THR A 476 -5.98 -15.55 -19.74
C THR A 476 -5.44 -14.18 -20.11
N PHE A 477 -4.49 -13.66 -19.31
CA PHE A 477 -3.91 -12.32 -19.41
C PHE A 477 -2.44 -12.30 -19.86
N GLY A 478 -1.92 -13.45 -20.31
CA GLY A 478 -0.59 -13.58 -20.88
C GLY A 478 0.52 -13.99 -19.90
N GLY A 479 0.19 -14.16 -18.62
CA GLY A 479 1.07 -14.86 -17.67
C GLY A 479 1.05 -16.38 -17.87
N ASP A 480 1.76 -17.10 -17.02
CA ASP A 480 1.83 -18.56 -17.06
C ASP A 480 0.47 -19.20 -16.67
N PRO A 481 -0.08 -20.18 -17.42
CA PRO A 481 -1.30 -20.90 -17.03
C PRO A 481 -1.21 -21.67 -15.70
N SER A 482 0.01 -21.86 -15.19
CA SER A 482 0.33 -22.40 -13.86
C SER A 482 0.98 -21.36 -12.93
N GLY A 483 0.83 -20.06 -13.22
CA GLY A 483 1.43 -18.94 -12.47
C GLY A 483 1.05 -18.86 -10.99
N ASN A 484 -0.08 -19.49 -10.61
CA ASN A 484 -0.46 -19.67 -9.21
C ASN A 484 0.30 -20.78 -8.50
N LYS A 485 0.90 -21.75 -9.20
CA LYS A 485 1.77 -22.75 -8.59
C LYS A 485 3.15 -22.13 -8.42
N ILE A 486 3.49 -21.79 -7.18
CA ILE A 486 4.71 -21.04 -6.84
C ILE A 486 5.79 -21.90 -6.20
N GLY A 487 5.63 -23.24 -6.20
CA GLY A 487 6.63 -24.21 -5.75
C GLY A 487 6.51 -24.59 -4.28
N ASP A 488 7.13 -25.70 -3.88
CA ASP A 488 7.03 -26.35 -2.55
C ASP A 488 5.59 -26.70 -2.13
N GLY A 489 4.71 -26.92 -3.09
CA GLY A 489 3.28 -27.14 -2.86
C GLY A 489 2.46 -25.86 -2.61
N LEU A 490 3.11 -24.69 -2.47
CA LEU A 490 2.42 -23.42 -2.33
C LEU A 490 1.65 -23.03 -3.59
N VAL A 491 0.45 -22.51 -3.36
CA VAL A 491 -0.44 -21.96 -4.38
C VAL A 491 -0.76 -20.52 -4.01
N TRP A 492 -0.48 -19.57 -4.90
CA TRP A 492 -0.94 -18.20 -4.77
C TRP A 492 -2.48 -18.17 -4.89
N PRO A 493 -3.20 -17.57 -3.92
CA PRO A 493 -4.65 -17.65 -3.88
C PRO A 493 -5.29 -16.85 -5.02
N ASP A 494 -6.47 -17.32 -5.44
CA ASP A 494 -7.16 -16.77 -6.60
C ASP A 494 -7.94 -15.47 -6.30
N LEU A 495 -8.15 -14.69 -7.37
CA LEU A 495 -9.05 -13.54 -7.32
C LEU A 495 -10.48 -13.96 -7.01
N ALA A 496 -11.15 -13.18 -6.17
CA ALA A 496 -12.56 -13.38 -5.88
C ALA A 496 -13.42 -13.14 -7.12
N GLU A 497 -14.48 -13.94 -7.24
CA GLU A 497 -15.54 -13.71 -8.22
C GLU A 497 -16.23 -12.37 -7.94
N GLY A 498 -16.42 -11.57 -8.98
CA GLY A 498 -17.30 -10.42 -8.93
C GLY A 498 -18.78 -10.80 -9.00
N PRO A 499 -19.68 -9.80 -8.89
CA PRO A 499 -21.11 -10.01 -9.10
C PRO A 499 -21.37 -10.62 -10.49
N ALA A 500 -22.37 -11.49 -10.57
CA ALA A 500 -22.77 -12.10 -11.83
C ALA A 500 -23.37 -11.06 -12.78
N LEU A 501 -22.78 -10.90 -13.95
CA LEU A 501 -23.33 -10.07 -15.02
C LEU A 501 -24.57 -10.77 -15.64
N PRO A 502 -25.48 -10.04 -16.31
CA PRO A 502 -26.67 -10.62 -16.95
C PRO A 502 -26.39 -11.72 -18.00
N SER A 503 -25.15 -11.82 -18.48
CA SER A 503 -24.65 -12.89 -19.35
C SER A 503 -24.29 -14.20 -18.63
N GLY A 504 -24.48 -14.28 -17.30
CA GLY A 504 -24.01 -15.37 -16.45
C GLY A 504 -22.50 -15.33 -16.14
N VAL A 505 -21.76 -14.41 -16.75
CA VAL A 505 -20.31 -14.25 -16.54
C VAL A 505 -20.05 -13.54 -15.21
N ARG A 506 -19.27 -14.17 -14.32
CA ARG A 506 -18.67 -13.52 -13.16
C ARG A 506 -17.26 -13.05 -13.53
N PRO A 507 -17.00 -11.75 -13.76
CA PRO A 507 -15.64 -11.27 -13.92
C PRO A 507 -14.89 -11.45 -12.59
N ARG A 508 -13.67 -12.00 -12.61
CA ARG A 508 -12.78 -11.98 -11.43
C ARG A 508 -12.42 -10.52 -11.13
N ALA A 509 -12.95 -9.98 -10.03
CA ALA A 509 -13.12 -8.54 -9.91
C ALA A 509 -12.18 -7.87 -8.89
N PHE A 510 -11.73 -8.58 -7.86
CA PHE A 510 -10.91 -8.00 -6.78
C PHE A 510 -10.04 -9.04 -6.06
N THR A 511 -8.93 -8.56 -5.49
CA THR A 511 -7.93 -9.36 -4.76
C THR A 511 -8.02 -9.20 -3.25
N HIS A 512 -8.58 -8.07 -2.77
CA HIS A 512 -8.65 -7.73 -1.36
C HIS A 512 -10.10 -7.46 -0.93
N ILE A 513 -10.67 -6.35 -1.39
CA ILE A 513 -12.01 -5.88 -0.99
C ILE A 513 -12.82 -5.53 -2.24
N SER A 514 -14.12 -5.80 -2.22
CA SER A 514 -15.04 -5.46 -3.28
C SER A 514 -15.51 -4.01 -3.22
N ASP A 515 -15.68 -3.39 -4.38
CA ASP A 515 -16.37 -2.11 -4.62
C ASP A 515 -17.80 -2.30 -5.15
N ALA A 516 -18.28 -3.55 -5.24
CA ALA A 516 -19.54 -3.90 -5.91
C ALA A 516 -20.34 -5.03 -5.22
N LEU A 517 -19.76 -5.75 -4.27
CA LEU A 517 -20.43 -6.81 -3.49
C LEU A 517 -20.44 -6.45 -2.00
N LEU A 518 -21.64 -6.38 -1.43
CA LEU A 518 -21.86 -6.34 0.01
C LEU A 518 -22.17 -7.75 0.55
N VAL A 519 -21.87 -7.97 1.82
CA VAL A 519 -22.25 -9.15 2.60
C VAL A 519 -22.93 -8.73 3.90
N PRO A 520 -23.92 -9.50 4.40
CA PRO A 520 -24.57 -9.22 5.68
C PRO A 520 -23.65 -9.57 6.86
N LEU A 521 -23.72 -8.76 7.90
CA LEU A 521 -23.04 -9.00 9.18
C LEU A 521 -23.84 -9.94 10.09
N GLU A 522 -25.15 -10.04 9.85
CA GLU A 522 -26.12 -10.73 10.71
C GLU A 522 -27.08 -11.58 9.87
N SER A 523 -27.59 -12.68 10.44
CA SER A 523 -28.50 -13.58 9.72
C SER A 523 -29.85 -12.91 9.46
N GLY A 524 -30.39 -13.09 8.26
CA GLY A 524 -31.65 -12.48 7.82
C GLY A 524 -31.52 -11.06 7.23
N VAL A 525 -30.37 -10.41 7.37
CA VAL A 525 -30.10 -9.12 6.71
C VAL A 525 -29.91 -9.33 5.21
N THR A 526 -30.57 -8.50 4.40
CA THR A 526 -30.35 -8.42 2.95
C THR A 526 -29.53 -7.17 2.66
N CYS A 527 -28.40 -7.33 1.97
CA CYS A 527 -27.54 -6.21 1.58
C CYS A 527 -27.67 -5.92 0.10
N ASP A 528 -28.20 -4.74 -0.22
CA ASP A 528 -28.33 -4.24 -1.60
C ASP A 528 -27.85 -2.79 -1.71
N THR A 529 -28.15 -2.14 -2.84
CA THR A 529 -27.71 -0.79 -3.18
C THR A 529 -28.42 0.32 -2.39
N THR A 530 -29.45 0.03 -1.60
CA THR A 530 -30.05 0.98 -0.65
C THR A 530 -29.13 1.20 0.55
N CYS A 531 -28.45 0.15 1.02
CA CYS A 531 -27.49 0.23 2.11
C CYS A 531 -26.26 1.09 1.80
N THR A 532 -25.90 1.29 0.52
CA THR A 532 -24.82 2.21 0.16
C THR A 532 -25.28 3.68 0.15
N ALA A 533 -26.59 3.96 0.10
CA ALA A 533 -27.17 5.29 0.25
C ALA A 533 -27.45 5.65 1.73
N GLU A 534 -27.82 4.66 2.56
CA GLU A 534 -27.99 4.82 4.02
C GLU A 534 -27.03 3.91 4.82
N PRO A 535 -25.70 4.14 4.75
CA PRO A 535 -24.70 3.25 5.36
C PRO A 535 -24.80 3.13 6.88
N ARG A 536 -25.52 4.02 7.57
CA ARG A 536 -25.68 4.00 9.04
C ARG A 536 -26.80 3.07 9.54
N SER A 537 -27.76 2.72 8.70
CA SER A 537 -28.93 1.89 9.08
C SER A 537 -28.80 0.41 8.68
N CYS A 538 -27.79 0.04 7.90
CA CYS A 538 -27.59 -1.34 7.44
C CYS A 538 -26.46 -2.10 8.15
N SER A 539 -26.78 -3.29 8.68
CA SER A 539 -25.84 -4.31 9.15
C SER A 539 -25.11 -5.02 7.99
N CYS A 540 -24.40 -4.25 7.15
CA CYS A 540 -23.75 -4.72 5.93
C CYS A 540 -22.26 -4.31 5.88
N ALA A 541 -21.45 -5.09 5.17
CA ALA A 541 -20.03 -4.84 4.95
C ALA A 541 -19.60 -5.11 3.50
N TRP A 542 -18.51 -4.51 3.05
CA TRP A 542 -17.89 -4.83 1.76
C TRP A 542 -17.24 -6.21 1.78
N ALA A 543 -17.47 -7.01 0.73
CA ALA A 543 -16.97 -8.37 0.66
C ALA A 543 -15.42 -8.41 0.64
N ILE A 544 -14.86 -9.19 1.56
CA ILE A 544 -13.44 -9.56 1.60
C ILE A 544 -13.23 -10.74 0.63
N SER A 545 -12.10 -10.77 -0.09
CA SER A 545 -11.77 -11.87 -1.00
C SER A 545 -11.40 -13.13 -0.21
N GLN A 546 -11.64 -14.31 -0.78
CA GLN A 546 -11.21 -15.58 -0.17
C GLN A 546 -9.69 -15.59 0.08
N ALA A 547 -8.91 -15.10 -0.89
CA ALA A 547 -7.47 -14.90 -0.77
C ALA A 547 -7.06 -14.09 0.46
N LEU A 548 -7.78 -12.99 0.76
CA LEU A 548 -7.51 -12.16 1.92
C LEU A 548 -8.06 -12.78 3.21
N SER A 549 -9.25 -13.37 3.21
CA SER A 549 -9.83 -13.94 4.44
C SER A 549 -9.14 -15.21 4.93
N GLU A 550 -8.59 -16.04 4.04
CA GLU A 550 -8.01 -17.35 4.40
C GLU A 550 -6.50 -17.32 4.65
N PHE A 551 -5.74 -16.52 3.89
CA PHE A 551 -4.26 -16.56 3.93
C PHE A 551 -3.66 -15.40 4.72
N PHE A 552 -3.81 -14.17 4.20
CA PHE A 552 -3.20 -12.99 4.81
C PHE A 552 -4.00 -12.47 6.02
N VAL A 553 -5.32 -12.73 6.03
CA VAL A 553 -6.29 -12.47 7.10
C VAL A 553 -5.81 -12.97 8.48
N PRO A 554 -5.70 -14.30 8.66
CA PRO A 554 -5.29 -14.91 9.93
C PRO A 554 -3.87 -14.56 10.33
N PHE A 555 -2.93 -14.52 9.37
CA PHE A 555 -1.53 -14.16 9.62
C PHE A 555 -1.39 -12.84 10.39
N ARG A 556 -2.10 -11.78 9.98
CA ARG A 556 -2.04 -10.47 10.64
C ARG A 556 -2.71 -10.46 12.02
N ARG A 557 -3.80 -11.22 12.18
CA ARG A 557 -4.44 -11.45 13.48
C ARG A 557 -3.46 -12.11 14.45
N ASP A 558 -2.69 -13.08 13.95
CA ASP A 558 -1.80 -13.90 14.78
C ASP A 558 -0.50 -13.17 15.14
N GLU A 559 0.12 -12.42 14.21
CA GLU A 559 1.25 -11.51 14.53
C GLU A 559 0.85 -10.44 15.59
N ILE A 560 -0.38 -9.91 15.51
CA ILE A 560 -0.94 -9.01 16.55
C ILE A 560 -1.14 -9.76 17.89
N ALA A 561 -1.72 -10.96 17.85
CA ALA A 561 -2.01 -11.73 19.07
C ALA A 561 -0.75 -12.24 19.76
N ASP A 562 0.29 -12.63 19.01
CA ASP A 562 1.56 -13.10 19.55
C ASP A 562 2.42 -11.94 20.07
N TYR A 563 2.38 -10.77 19.42
CA TYR A 563 2.93 -9.55 20.00
C TYR A 563 2.30 -9.24 21.37
N LEU A 564 0.97 -9.27 21.49
CA LEU A 564 0.27 -8.99 22.76
C LEU A 564 0.61 -10.01 23.86
N LYS A 565 0.87 -11.28 23.50
CA LYS A 565 1.38 -12.31 24.44
C LYS A 565 2.84 -12.09 24.84
N SER A 566 3.62 -11.36 24.03
CA SER A 566 5.04 -11.07 24.28
C SER A 566 5.27 -9.83 25.16
N LEU A 567 4.23 -9.00 25.36
CA LEU A 567 4.29 -7.90 26.30
C LEU A 567 4.47 -8.43 27.74
N PRO A 568 5.17 -7.69 28.62
CA PRO A 568 5.16 -8.00 30.05
C PRO A 568 3.72 -8.08 30.57
N ALA A 569 3.46 -9.00 31.49
CA ALA A 569 2.29 -8.87 32.34
C ALA A 569 2.36 -7.50 33.03
N ARG A 570 1.25 -6.76 33.01
CA ARG A 570 1.09 -5.64 33.94
C ARG A 570 0.79 -6.22 35.30
N ASP A 571 1.40 -5.64 36.33
CA ASP A 571 0.94 -5.84 37.69
C ASP A 571 -0.40 -5.09 37.77
N ASP A 572 -1.50 -5.83 37.80
CA ASP A 572 -2.88 -5.30 37.73
C ASP A 572 -3.35 -4.69 39.09
N ASP A 573 -2.40 -4.27 39.94
CA ASP A 573 -2.64 -3.87 41.34
C ASP A 573 -3.07 -2.38 41.49
N ASP A 574 -3.17 -1.62 40.38
CA ASP A 574 -3.43 -0.16 40.35
C ASP A 574 -4.81 0.25 39.75
N ASP A 575 -5.64 -0.70 39.29
CA ASP A 575 -6.87 -0.43 38.49
C ASP A 575 -8.22 -0.54 39.29
N ASP A 576 -8.20 -0.69 40.62
CA ASP A 576 -9.36 -1.11 41.45
C ASP A 576 -10.17 0.04 42.14
N ASP A 577 -9.81 1.33 41.98
CA ASP A 577 -10.23 2.43 42.90
C ASP A 577 -11.22 3.51 42.34
N ASP A 578 -11.58 3.54 41.04
CA ASP A 578 -12.10 4.76 40.36
C ASP A 578 -13.50 4.67 39.65
N ASP A 579 -14.24 3.55 39.69
CA ASP A 579 -15.36 3.25 38.74
C ASP A 579 -16.78 3.10 39.39
N ASP A 580 -17.00 3.52 40.65
CA ASP A 580 -18.19 3.17 41.47
C ASP A 580 -19.22 4.32 41.74
N ASP A 581 -19.04 5.52 41.16
CA ASP A 581 -19.64 6.81 41.63
C ASP A 581 -20.74 7.43 40.72
N ASP A 582 -21.41 6.66 39.84
CA ASP A 582 -22.32 7.18 38.77
C ASP A 582 -23.78 6.66 38.84
N ASP A 583 -24.23 6.12 39.99
CA ASP A 583 -25.59 5.58 40.27
C ASP A 583 -26.34 6.42 41.36
N ASP A 584 -26.73 7.67 41.05
CA ASP A 584 -27.66 8.50 41.86
C ASP A 584 -28.85 8.95 40.97
N ASP A 585 -29.83 8.04 40.79
CA ASP A 585 -31.19 8.36 40.31
C ASP A 585 -31.99 9.00 41.47
N ASP A 586 -32.05 10.34 41.54
CA ASP A 586 -33.03 11.06 42.38
C ASP A 586 -34.12 11.69 41.49
N ASP A 587 -35.34 11.16 41.59
CA ASP A 587 -36.57 11.76 41.07
C ASP A 587 -36.89 13.05 41.84
N ASP A 588 -37.28 14.13 41.15
CA ASP A 588 -38.13 15.17 41.73
C ASP A 588 -38.98 15.80 40.60
N ASP A 589 -40.28 15.45 40.58
CA ASP A 589 -41.32 16.22 39.89
C ASP A 589 -41.53 17.56 40.62
N ASP A 590 -41.78 18.65 39.89
CA ASP A 590 -42.87 19.56 40.27
C ASP A 590 -43.28 20.45 39.08
N ASP A 591 -44.57 20.78 39.02
CA ASP A 591 -45.17 21.68 38.03
C ASP A 591 -44.81 23.16 38.32
N ASP A 592 -44.86 24.01 37.30
CA ASP A 592 -45.72 25.21 37.39
C ASP A 592 -46.00 25.82 35.99
N ASP A 593 -47.17 26.44 35.87
CA ASP A 593 -47.64 27.12 34.65
C ASP A 593 -46.90 28.47 34.42
N ASP A 594 -46.84 28.92 33.16
CA ASP A 594 -47.30 30.28 32.84
C ASP A 594 -47.62 30.44 31.33
N ASP A 595 -48.81 30.96 31.04
CA ASP A 595 -49.21 31.46 29.71
C ASP A 595 -48.48 32.78 29.40
N ASP A 596 -48.18 33.06 28.12
CA ASP A 596 -48.68 34.34 27.57
C ASP A 596 -48.79 34.40 26.02
N ASP A 597 -49.80 35.16 25.58
CA ASP A 597 -50.12 35.46 24.17
C ASP A 597 -49.03 36.33 23.51
N TRP A 598 -48.74 36.11 22.22
CA TRP A 598 -48.48 37.26 21.33
C TRP A 598 -48.88 37.07 19.86
N GLY A 599 -50.08 37.56 19.52
CA GLY A 599 -50.17 38.67 18.55
C GLY A 599 -50.12 38.35 17.05
N LYS A 600 -51.30 38.11 16.44
CA LYS A 600 -51.48 38.01 14.98
C LYS A 600 -51.31 39.36 14.26
N GLY A 601 -50.16 39.61 13.62
CA GLY A 601 -49.90 40.81 12.80
C GLY A 601 -50.13 40.64 11.29
N LYS A 602 -51.16 41.28 10.70
CA LYS A 602 -51.34 41.38 9.23
C LYS A 602 -50.81 42.72 8.70
N GLY A 603 -49.83 42.70 7.78
CA GLY A 603 -49.32 43.90 7.08
C GLY A 603 -49.37 43.79 5.56
N LYS A 604 -49.70 44.88 4.85
CA LYS A 604 -49.68 44.98 3.37
C LYS A 604 -48.82 46.16 2.91
N GLY A 605 -47.90 45.93 1.97
CA GLY A 605 -47.18 46.95 1.17
C GLY A 605 -46.23 46.23 0.20
N ARG A 606 -46.37 46.25 -1.13
CA ARG A 606 -46.37 47.36 -2.11
C ARG A 606 -45.12 48.25 -2.05
N GLY A 607 -44.15 47.93 -2.90
CA GLY A 607 -43.02 48.78 -3.32
C GLY A 607 -42.55 48.39 -4.73
N LYS A 608 -42.00 49.34 -5.50
CA LYS A 608 -41.43 49.16 -6.85
C LYS A 608 -40.14 49.97 -6.98
N GLY A 609 -39.17 49.46 -7.72
CA GLY A 609 -37.89 50.11 -8.10
C GLY A 609 -36.82 49.01 -8.20
N LYS A 610 -36.25 48.62 -9.35
CA LYS A 610 -35.63 49.30 -10.51
C LYS A 610 -34.25 49.91 -10.26
N ASP A 611 -33.33 49.46 -11.12
CA ASP A 611 -32.17 50.14 -11.70
C ASP A 611 -31.16 50.79 -10.73
N ASP A 612 -30.04 50.08 -10.46
CA ASP A 612 -28.76 50.29 -11.16
C ASP A 612 -27.91 48.99 -11.11
#